data_AF-A0A377XIZ6-F1
#
_entry.id   AF-A0A377XIZ6-F1
#
_cell.length_a   1.000
_cell.length_b   1.000
_cell.length_c   1.000
_cell.angle_alpha   90.00
_cell.angle_beta   90.00
_cell.angle_gamma   90.00
#
_symmetry.space_group_name_H-M   'P 1'
#
loop_
_entity.id
_entity.type
_entity.pdbx_description
1 polymer ?
#
loop_
_entity_poly.entity_id
_entity_poly.type
_entity_poly.pdbx_seq_one_letter_code
_entity_poly.pdbx_strand_id
1 'polypeptide(L)' 'MELDIDERYNHIPDTSSLAIRTSGLLGEQYLALNVGFEDPDLGTTILKDGGTIQDTKSAMVLEI' A
#
# COMPACT_ATOMS: atom_id res chain seq x y z
N MET A 1 -6.22 4.30 -9.71
CA MET A 1 -6.72 3.12 -8.97
C MET A 1 -7.32 3.65 -7.69
N GLU A 2 -8.44 3.10 -7.26
CA GLU A 2 -9.08 3.44 -5.99
C GLU A 2 -9.12 2.18 -5.14
N LEU A 3 -8.93 2.32 -3.83
CA LEU A 3 -8.93 1.23 -2.87
C LEU A 3 -10.04 1.47 -1.89
N ASP A 4 -10.87 0.46 -1.69
CA ASP A 4 -11.83 0.42 -0.60
C ASP A 4 -11.19 -0.35 0.56
N ILE A 5 -10.94 0.33 1.67
CA ILE A 5 -10.29 -0.22 2.86
C ILE A 5 -11.33 -0.20 3.98
N ASP A 6 -11.55 -1.36 4.60
CA ASP A 6 -12.44 -1.51 5.75
C ASP A 6 -12.05 -0.52 6.87
N GLU A 7 -13.04 0.23 7.37
CA GLU A 7 -12.88 1.28 8.39
C GLU A 7 -12.17 0.80 9.66
N ARG A 8 -12.19 -0.50 9.96
CA ARG A 8 -11.41 -1.09 11.07
C ARG A 8 -9.89 -0.89 10.91
N TYR A 9 -9.41 -0.59 9.71
CA TYR A 9 -8.01 -0.33 9.36
C TYR A 9 -7.78 1.16 9.02
N ASN A 10 -8.33 2.06 9.82
CA ASN A 10 -8.22 3.52 9.63
C ASN A 10 -6.92 4.15 10.16
N HIS A 11 -5.96 3.34 10.64
CA HIS A 11 -4.70 3.80 11.21
C HIS A 11 -3.51 3.40 10.33
N ILE A 12 -3.48 3.93 9.10
CA ILE A 12 -2.42 3.66 8.13
C ILE A 12 -1.58 4.94 7.97
N PRO A 13 -0.29 4.92 8.34
CA PRO A 13 0.60 6.06 8.13
C PRO A 13 0.77 6.39 6.64
N ASP A 14 0.90 7.66 6.29
CA ASP A 14 1.15 8.17 4.93
C ASP A 14 2.51 7.73 4.36
N THR A 15 3.42 7.29 5.22
CA THR A 15 4.71 6.67 4.89
C THR A 15 4.59 5.20 4.45
N SER A 16 3.38 4.62 4.46
CA SER A 16 3.15 3.26 4.00
C SER A 16 3.40 3.10 2.49
N SER A 17 3.69 1.88 2.06
CA SER A 17 3.95 1.57 0.65
C SER A 17 3.01 0.51 0.10
N LEU A 18 2.67 0.60 -1.18
CA LEU A 18 1.81 -0.36 -1.87
C LEU A 18 2.58 -1.06 -2.99
N ALA A 19 2.54 -2.39 -3.04
CA ALA A 19 3.21 -3.15 -4.10
C ALA A 19 2.24 -4.12 -4.76
N ILE A 20 2.27 -4.24 -6.09
CA ILE A 20 1.59 -5.33 -6.79
C ILE A 20 2.47 -6.58 -6.67
N ARG A 21 1.90 -7.67 -6.15
CA ARG A 21 2.57 -8.96 -6.01
C ARG A 21 1.79 -10.04 -6.74
N THR A 22 2.52 -11.06 -7.17
CA THR A 22 1.96 -12.22 -7.83
C THR A 22 2.04 -13.41 -6.89
N SER A 23 0.93 -14.10 -6.69
CA SER A 23 0.77 -15.29 -5.86
C SER A 23 0.63 -16.55 -6.71
N GLY A 24 1.27 -17.61 -6.21
CA GLY A 24 1.17 -18.95 -6.80
C GLY A 24 1.79 -19.06 -8.19
N LEU A 25 1.69 -20.27 -8.74
CA LEU A 25 2.20 -20.57 -10.08
C LEU A 25 1.27 -20.06 -11.19
N LEU A 26 0.01 -19.81 -10.85
CA LEU A 26 -1.05 -19.40 -11.80
C LEU A 26 -1.10 -17.89 -12.05
N GLY A 27 -0.35 -17.09 -11.27
CA GLY A 27 -0.16 -15.68 -11.57
C GLY A 27 -1.21 -14.73 -11.01
N GLU A 28 -1.92 -15.10 -9.93
CA GLU A 28 -2.92 -14.21 -9.32
C GLU A 28 -2.24 -12.97 -8.72
N GLN A 29 -2.70 -11.78 -9.09
CA GLN A 29 -2.13 -10.54 -8.58
C GLN A 29 -2.93 -10.00 -7.41
N TYR A 30 -2.22 -9.47 -6.41
CA TYR A 30 -2.78 -8.81 -5.25
C TYR A 30 -1.95 -7.59 -4.88
N LEU A 31 -2.59 -6.67 -4.16
CA LEU A 31 -1.89 -5.53 -3.57
C LEU A 31 -1.37 -5.90 -2.19
N ALA A 32 -0.08 -5.71 -1.99
CA ALA A 32 0.57 -5.80 -0.69
C ALA A 32 0.79 -4.39 -0.13
N LEU A 33 0.03 -4.04 0.89
CA LEU A 33 0.24 -2.84 1.68
C LEU A 33 1.27 -3.15 2.78
N ASN A 34 2.38 -2.42 2.79
CA ASN A 34 3.35 -2.46 3.88
C ASN A 34 3.16 -1.22 4.74
N VAL A 35 2.82 -1.43 6.01
CA VAL A 35 2.61 -0.35 6.97
C VAL A 35 3.94 0.38 7.19
N GLY A 36 3.91 1.69 6.99
CA GLY A 36 5.05 2.57 7.23
C GLY A 36 5.31 2.82 8.71
N PHE A 37 6.21 3.74 9.00
CA PHE A 37 6.44 4.22 10.36
C PHE A 37 5.56 5.43 10.66
N GLU A 38 5.14 5.53 11.91
CA GLU A 38 4.49 6.72 12.46
C GLU A 38 5.46 7.38 13.42
N ASP A 39 5.79 8.63 13.12
CA ASP A 39 6.58 9.50 13.97
C ASP A 39 6.00 10.92 13.89
N PRO A 40 5.33 11.40 14.95
CA PRO A 40 4.78 12.75 15.02
C PRO A 40 5.85 13.84 14.94
N ASP A 41 7.05 13.58 15.46
CA ASP A 41 8.16 14.54 15.46
C ASP A 41 8.74 14.74 14.06
N LEU A 42 8.59 13.74 13.19
CA LEU A 42 8.93 13.81 11.77
C LEU A 42 7.77 14.29 10.88
N GLY A 43 6.62 14.61 11.47
CA GLY A 43 5.45 15.15 10.75
C GLY A 43 4.69 14.13 9.92
N THR A 44 4.79 12.84 10.23
CA THR A 44 3.98 11.80 9.58
C THR A 44 2.50 11.97 9.89
N THR A 45 1.64 11.60 8.96
CA THR A 45 0.18 11.70 9.12
C THR A 45 -0.52 10.37 8.86
N ILE A 46 -1.75 10.24 9.32
CA ILE A 46 -2.59 9.08 9.04
C ILE A 46 -3.41 9.36 7.77
N LEU A 47 -3.41 8.39 6.85
CA LEU A 47 -4.21 8.44 5.64
C LEU A 47 -5.69 8.55 5.98
N LYS A 48 -6.39 9.36 5.18
CA LYS A 48 -7.85 9.58 5.28
C LYS A 48 -8.51 9.18 3.97
N ASP A 49 -9.83 9.17 3.98
CA ASP A 49 -10.61 9.03 2.74
C ASP A 49 -10.17 10.05 1.68
N GLY A 50 -10.08 9.60 0.43
CA GLY A 50 -9.47 10.35 -0.68
C GLY A 50 -7.95 10.55 -0.60
N GLY A 51 -7.28 10.03 0.42
CA GLY A 51 -5.83 10.04 0.57
C GLY A 51 -5.12 9.24 -0.53
N THR A 52 -3.86 9.58 -0.80
CA THR A 52 -3.06 8.90 -1.82
C THR A 52 -1.79 8.33 -1.21
N ILE A 53 -1.57 7.02 -1.38
CA ILE A 53 -0.31 6.36 -1.07
C ILE A 53 0.72 6.76 -2.13
N GLN A 54 1.82 7.39 -1.68
CA GLN A 54 2.84 7.93 -2.57
C GLN A 54 3.88 6.89 -2.99
N ASP A 55 4.32 6.02 -2.06
CA ASP A 55 5.27 4.95 -2.36
C ASP A 55 4.52 3.76 -2.98
N THR A 56 4.62 3.63 -4.30
CA THR A 56 4.00 2.53 -5.05
C THR A 56 5.05 1.76 -5.86
N LYS A 57 4.95 0.44 -5.83
CA LYS A 57 5.84 -0.48 -6.55
C LYS A 57 5.02 -1.31 -7.52
N SER A 58 5.36 -1.17 -8.80
CA SER A 58 4.75 -1.95 -9.88
C SER A 58 5.11 -3.43 -9.74
N ALA A 59 4.26 -4.31 -10.29
CA ALA A 59 4.61 -5.71 -10.40
C ALA A 59 5.85 -5.86 -11.29
N MET A 60 6.78 -6.72 -10.89
CA MET A 60 7.83 -7.17 -11.79
C MET A 60 7.22 -8.21 -12.73
N VAL A 61 7.13 -7.88 -14.01
CA VAL A 61 6.83 -8.86 -15.06
C VAL A 61 8.12 -9.65 -15.28
N LEU A 62 8.10 -10.96 -15.01
CA LEU A 62 9.17 -11.83 -15.47
C LEU A 62 9.06 -11.92 -17.00
N GLU A 63 9.91 -11.18 -17.70
CA GLU A 63 10.19 -11.45 -19.11
C GLU A 63 10.92 -12.80 -19.19
N ILE A 64 10.30 -13.74 -19.90
CA ILE A 64 10.83 -15.09 -20.16
C ILE A 64 11.94 -15.09 -21.19
#